data_AF-A0A2L2Z0X2-F1
#
_entry.id   AF-A0A2L2Z0X2-F1
#
_cell.length_a   1.000
_cell.length_b   1.000
_cell.length_c   1.000
_cell.angle_alpha   90.00
_cell.angle_beta   90.00
_cell.angle_gamma   90.00
#
_symmetry.space_group_name_H-M   'P 1'
#
loop_
_entity.id
_entity.type
_entity.pdbx_description
1 polymer ?
#
loop_
_entity_poly.entity_id
_entity_poly.type
_entity_poly.pdbx_seq_one_letter_code
_entity_poly.pdbx_strand_id
1 'polypeptide(L)'
;RITDIVSDIFNINHDYFGTTQSTLAKLDMSTLVEDINDKHLGPWAEACSRDGIENTPLNPYLHQELLYHKHLNLDGSKFESTGFTYIIPNLTKEKVQEVLDDYVKMGIFPCSLVL
;
A
#
# COMPACT_ATOMS: atom_id res chain seq x y z
N ARG A 1 4.73 11.03 5.26
CA ARG A 1 4.87 10.09 6.41
C ARG A 1 4.74 8.64 5.99
N ILE A 2 3.56 8.16 5.54
CA ILE A 2 3.45 6.76 5.08
C ILE A 2 4.29 6.52 3.82
N THR A 3 4.31 7.48 2.89
CA THR A 3 5.15 7.42 1.69
C THR A 3 6.64 7.29 2.03
N ASP A 4 7.13 8.08 2.99
CA ASP A 4 8.52 8.03 3.44
C ASP A 4 8.86 6.65 4.03
N ILE A 5 7.98 6.11 4.88
CA ILE A 5 8.15 4.77 5.45
C ILE A 5 8.22 3.70 4.36
N VAL A 6 7.31 3.74 3.39
CA VAL A 6 7.27 2.78 2.27
C VAL A 6 8.54 2.92 1.42
N SER A 7 8.93 4.14 1.08
CA SER A 7 10.17 4.44 0.36
C SER A 7 11.40 3.89 1.07
N ASP A 8 11.48 4.06 2.39
CA ASP A 8 12.62 3.60 3.21
C ASP A 8 12.66 2.08 3.38
N ILE A 9 11.52 1.39 3.31
CA ILE A 9 11.45 -0.07 3.38
C ILE A 9 11.93 -0.67 2.07
N PHE A 10 11.43 -0.18 0.94
CA PHE A 10 11.73 -0.73 -0.38
C PHE A 10 12.93 -0.07 -1.08
N ASN A 11 13.57 0.90 -0.42
CA ASN A 11 14.68 1.69 -0.97
C ASN A 11 14.34 2.32 -2.34
N ILE A 12 13.16 2.94 -2.42
CA ILE A 12 12.66 3.59 -3.64
C ILE A 12 12.48 5.09 -3.44
N ASN A 13 12.71 5.84 -4.52
CA ASN A 13 12.35 7.26 -4.56
C ASN A 13 10.86 7.41 -4.87
N HIS A 14 10.27 8.48 -4.35
CA HIS A 14 8.91 8.90 -4.71
C HIS A 14 8.90 10.40 -5.04
N ASP A 15 7.92 10.82 -5.82
CA ASP A 15 7.66 12.23 -6.12
C ASP A 15 6.14 12.49 -6.11
N TYR A 16 5.76 13.75 -5.92
CA TYR A 16 4.36 14.17 -5.89
C TYR A 16 4.03 14.97 -7.14
N PHE A 17 3.04 14.48 -7.90
CA PHE A 17 2.50 15.23 -9.01
C PHE A 17 1.83 16.51 -8.53
N GLY A 18 2.26 17.65 -9.09
CA GLY A 18 1.66 18.96 -8.80
C GLY A 18 0.15 19.00 -9.10
N THR A 19 -0.53 20.03 -8.60
CA THR A 19 -2.00 20.17 -8.68
C THR A 19 -2.55 20.12 -10.12
N THR A 20 -1.83 20.67 -11.10
CA THR A 20 -2.22 20.64 -12.52
C THR A 20 -2.21 19.22 -13.09
N GLN A 21 -1.15 18.45 -12.84
CA GLN A 21 -1.04 17.07 -13.32
C GLN A 21 -2.04 16.17 -12.61
N SER A 22 -2.22 16.36 -11.29
CA SER A 22 -3.25 15.68 -10.51
C SER A 22 -4.67 15.97 -11.01
N THR A 23 -4.93 17.16 -11.56
CA THR A 23 -6.24 17.52 -12.12
C THR A 23 -6.48 16.85 -13.47
N LEU A 24 -5.46 16.80 -14.34
CA LEU A 24 -5.54 16.09 -15.62
C LEU A 24 -5.73 14.58 -15.41
N ALA A 25 -5.00 13.98 -14.46
CA ALA A 25 -5.17 12.58 -14.07
C ALA A 25 -6.61 12.26 -13.60
N LYS A 26 -7.28 13.21 -12.93
CA LYS A 26 -8.68 13.04 -12.51
C LYS A 26 -9.67 13.03 -13.66
N LEU A 27 -9.35 13.67 -14.79
CA LEU A 27 -10.21 13.68 -15.97
C LEU A 27 -10.19 12.34 -16.72
N ASP A 28 -9.14 11.54 -16.53
CA ASP A 28 -8.96 10.23 -17.16
C ASP A 28 -8.38 9.21 -16.19
N MET A 29 -9.08 9.02 -15.06
CA MET A 29 -8.64 8.13 -13.99
C MET A 29 -8.63 6.67 -14.41
N SER A 30 -9.57 6.26 -15.29
CA SER A 30 -9.67 4.88 -15.77
C SER A 30 -8.40 4.47 -16.52
N THR A 31 -7.93 5.30 -17.46
CA THR A 31 -6.73 5.01 -18.24
C THR A 31 -5.49 4.98 -17.35
N LEU A 32 -5.37 5.92 -16.40
CA LEU A 32 -4.26 5.92 -15.44
C LEU A 32 -4.23 4.64 -14.59
N VAL A 33 -5.39 4.18 -14.12
CA VAL A 33 -5.49 2.95 -13.31
C VAL A 33 -5.17 1.71 -14.14
N GLU A 34 -5.64 1.64 -15.39
CA GLU A 34 -5.27 0.57 -16.33
C GLU A 34 -3.75 0.53 -16.55
N ASP A 35 -3.13 1.67 -16.84
CA ASP A 35 -1.67 1.79 -17.01
C ASP A 35 -0.88 1.33 -15.77
N ILE A 36 -1.38 1.65 -14.56
CA ILE A 36 -0.76 1.20 -13.30
C ILE A 36 -0.90 -0.32 -13.18
N ASN A 37 -2.09 -0.87 -13.40
CA ASN A 37 -2.33 -2.30 -13.31
C ASN A 37 -1.45 -3.07 -14.30
N ASP A 38 -1.38 -2.66 -15.57
CA ASP A 38 -0.55 -3.31 -16.58
C ASP A 38 0.94 -3.35 -16.19
N LYS A 39 1.45 -2.31 -15.51
CA LYS A 39 2.83 -2.24 -15.05
C LYS A 39 3.13 -3.11 -13.83
N HIS A 40 2.15 -3.40 -12.97
CA HIS A 40 2.40 -4.02 -11.67
C HIS A 40 1.89 -5.46 -11.55
N LEU A 41 0.81 -5.84 -12.25
CA LEU A 41 0.22 -7.17 -12.15
C LEU A 41 1.19 -8.28 -12.60
N GLY A 42 1.90 -8.05 -13.72
CA GLY A 42 2.89 -8.99 -14.24
C GLY A 42 4.06 -9.21 -13.27
N PRO A 43 4.79 -8.16 -12.88
CA PRO A 43 5.88 -8.28 -11.91
C PRO A 43 5.46 -8.90 -10.57
N TRP A 44 4.24 -8.62 -10.10
CA TRP A 44 3.70 -9.26 -8.90
C TRP A 44 3.53 -10.77 -9.08
N ALA A 45 2.95 -11.21 -10.20
CA ALA A 45 2.75 -12.62 -10.50
C ALA A 45 4.10 -13.35 -10.65
N GLU A 46 5.08 -12.72 -11.28
CA GLU A 46 6.44 -13.25 -11.39
C GLU A 46 7.12 -13.39 -10.03
N ALA A 47 6.98 -12.40 -9.14
CA ALA A 47 7.51 -12.47 -7.78
C ALA A 47 6.85 -13.58 -6.96
N CYS A 48 5.52 -13.71 -7.03
CA CYS A 48 4.79 -14.81 -6.38
C CYS A 48 5.27 -16.18 -6.90
N SER A 49 5.39 -16.35 -8.22
CA SER A 49 5.87 -17.58 -8.82
C SER A 49 7.30 -17.93 -8.39
N ARG A 50 8.21 -16.95 -8.41
CA ARG A 50 9.61 -17.10 -7.98
C ARG A 50 9.73 -17.56 -6.53
N ASP A 51 8.88 -17.04 -5.66
CA ASP A 51 8.94 -17.31 -4.21
C ASP A 51 7.99 -18.43 -3.76
N GLY A 52 7.35 -19.13 -4.71
CA GLY A 52 6.49 -20.28 -4.42
C GLY A 52 5.13 -19.93 -3.79
N ILE A 53 4.63 -18.71 -4.05
CA ILE A 53 3.33 -18.24 -3.55
C ILE A 53 2.25 -18.57 -4.58
N GLU A 54 1.58 -19.69 -4.38
CA GLU A 54 0.51 -20.16 -5.25
C GLU A 54 -0.84 -19.50 -4.93
N ASN A 55 -1.06 -19.11 -3.67
CA ASN A 55 -2.31 -18.51 -3.22
C ASN A 55 -2.02 -17.38 -2.22
N THR A 56 -2.31 -16.14 -2.62
CA THR A 56 -2.26 -14.98 -1.74
C THR A 56 -3.60 -14.26 -1.72
N PRO A 57 -4.11 -13.85 -0.54
CA PRO A 57 -5.30 -13.00 -0.45
C PRO A 57 -5.00 -11.54 -0.85
N LEU A 58 -3.74 -11.18 -1.07
CA LEU A 58 -3.32 -9.84 -1.46
C LEU A 58 -3.58 -9.63 -2.96
N ASN A 59 -4.43 -8.66 -3.27
CA ASN A 59 -4.75 -8.30 -4.64
C ASN A 59 -3.93 -7.06 -5.07
N PRO A 60 -2.99 -7.18 -6.02
CA PRO A 60 -2.23 -6.04 -6.54
C PRO A 60 -3.06 -5.11 -7.46
N TYR A 61 -4.28 -5.51 -7.84
CA TYR A 61 -5.13 -4.73 -8.72
C TYR A 61 -5.64 -3.45 -8.03
N LEU A 62 -5.36 -2.30 -8.63
CA LEU A 62 -5.86 -1.01 -8.21
C LEU A 62 -7.24 -0.76 -8.81
N HIS A 63 -8.22 -0.51 -7.94
CA HIS A 63 -9.56 -0.06 -8.34
C HIS A 63 -9.64 1.47 -8.32
N GLN A 64 -10.14 2.09 -9.39
CA GLN A 64 -10.27 3.56 -9.51
C GLN A 64 -11.12 4.18 -8.39
N GLU A 65 -12.09 3.42 -7.85
CA GLU A 65 -12.98 3.85 -6.78
C GLU A 65 -12.23 4.14 -5.46
N LEU A 66 -11.03 3.60 -5.31
CA LEU A 66 -10.16 3.89 -4.17
C LEU A 66 -9.54 5.29 -4.26
N LEU A 67 -9.49 5.90 -5.45
CA LEU A 67 -8.85 7.19 -5.71
C LEU A 67 -9.81 8.39 -5.66
N TYR A 68 -11.13 8.17 -5.77
CA TYR A 68 -12.14 9.23 -5.88
C TYR A 68 -12.52 9.97 -4.58
N HIS A 69 -11.80 9.75 -3.49
CA HIS A 69 -12.04 10.25 -2.11
C HIS A 69 -12.70 9.23 -1.19
N LYS A 70 -11.91 8.81 -0.19
CA LYS A 70 -12.39 8.19 1.05
C LYS A 70 -11.87 9.00 2.21
N HIS A 71 -12.62 9.02 3.32
CA HIS A 71 -12.10 9.49 4.60
C HIS A 71 -10.84 8.69 4.93
N LEU A 72 -9.67 9.31 4.76
CA LEU A 72 -8.36 8.65 4.98
C LEU A 72 -8.05 8.48 6.47
N ASN A 73 -8.86 9.09 7.32
CA ASN A 73 -8.79 8.99 8.76
C ASN A 73 -10.19 8.83 9.36
N LEU A 74 -10.22 8.22 10.53
CA LEU A 74 -11.39 8.15 11.39
C LEU A 74 -11.10 9.01 12.62
N ASP A 75 -12.09 9.75 13.09
CA ASP A 75 -11.99 10.44 14.38
C ASP A 75 -12.10 9.42 15.51
N GLY A 76 -11.00 9.26 16.25
CA GLY A 76 -10.87 8.33 17.38
C GLY A 76 -11.49 8.84 18.68
N SER A 77 -11.97 10.09 18.75
CA SER A 77 -12.43 10.72 19.99
C SER A 77 -13.49 9.92 20.77
N LYS A 78 -14.44 9.30 20.05
CA LYS A 78 -15.47 8.43 20.64
C LYS A 78 -14.93 7.11 21.18
N PHE A 79 -13.83 6.62 20.62
CA PHE A 79 -13.21 5.39 21.06
C PHE A 79 -12.32 5.65 22.29
N GLU A 80 -11.56 6.74 22.25
CA GLU A 80 -10.74 7.21 23.38
C GLU A 80 -11.59 7.52 24.62
N SER A 81 -12.81 8.05 24.46
CA SER A 81 -13.71 8.33 25.58
C SER A 81 -14.19 7.09 26.34
N THR A 82 -14.01 5.89 25.79
CA THR A 82 -14.27 4.62 26.49
C THR A 82 -13.18 4.24 27.50
N GLY A 83 -12.08 4.99 27.54
CA GLY A 83 -10.87 4.65 28.30
C GLY A 83 -9.88 3.79 27.51
N PHE A 84 -10.17 3.50 26.23
CA PHE A 84 -9.23 2.80 25.35
C PHE A 84 -7.96 3.62 25.14
N THR A 85 -6.80 2.95 25.21
CA THR A 85 -5.50 3.56 24.95
C THR A 85 -4.80 2.79 23.84
N TYR A 86 -4.31 3.51 22.81
CA TYR A 86 -3.54 2.89 21.74
C TYR A 86 -2.20 2.38 22.28
N ILE A 87 -1.94 1.09 22.09
CA ILE A 87 -0.63 0.51 22.36
C ILE A 87 0.39 1.03 21.33
N ILE A 88 -0.06 1.22 20.08
CA ILE A 88 0.71 1.77 18.97
C ILE A 88 -0.01 3.06 18.48
N PRO A 89 0.25 4.23 19.07
CA PRO A 89 -0.48 5.47 18.75
C PRO A 89 -0.07 6.09 17.41
N ASN A 90 1.02 5.61 16.81
CA ASN A 90 1.65 6.21 15.65
C ASN A 90 2.13 5.12 14.70
N LEU A 91 1.95 5.33 13.39
CA LEU A 91 2.56 4.49 12.38
C LEU A 91 4.08 4.69 12.39
N THR A 92 4.84 3.61 12.53
CA THR A 92 6.31 3.61 12.44
C THR A 92 6.80 2.59 11.43
N LYS A 93 8.05 2.76 10.96
CA LYS A 93 8.68 1.84 10.02
C LYS A 93 8.75 0.42 10.57
N GLU A 94 9.12 0.28 11.84
CA GLU A 94 9.27 -1.01 12.53
C GLU A 94 7.95 -1.78 12.57
N LYS A 95 6.83 -1.09 12.78
CA LYS A 95 5.51 -1.73 12.80
C LYS A 95 4.99 -2.09 11.43
N VAL A 96 5.34 -1.33 10.39
CA VAL A 96 5.04 -1.73 9.00
C VAL A 96 5.90 -2.93 8.58
N GLN A 97 7.19 -2.92 8.95
CA GLN A 97 8.09 -4.05 8.70
C GLN A 97 7.60 -5.33 9.40
N GLU A 98 7.17 -5.24 10.66
CA GLU A 98 6.61 -6.38 11.40
C GLU A 98 5.43 -7.03 10.64
N VAL A 99 4.53 -6.23 10.05
CA VAL A 99 3.42 -6.75 9.24
C VAL A 99 3.91 -7.42 7.96
N LEU A 100 4.91 -6.84 7.27
CA LEU A 100 5.49 -7.45 6.07
C LEU A 100 6.20 -8.76 6.39
N ASP A 101 6.97 -8.79 7.47
CA ASP A 101 7.67 -9.99 7.94
C ASP A 101 6.67 -11.11 8.26
N ASP A 102 5.53 -10.78 8.87
CA ASP A 102 4.47 -11.73 9.15
C ASP A 102 3.80 -12.23 7.86
N TYR A 103 3.54 -11.36 6.87
CA TYR A 103 3.03 -11.79 5.57
C TYR A 103 3.99 -12.70 4.81
N VAL A 104 5.29 -12.45 4.91
CA VAL A 104 6.32 -13.33 4.35
C VAL A 104 6.35 -14.67 5.08
N LYS A 105 6.34 -14.70 6.42
CA LYS A 105 6.27 -15.94 7.21
C LYS A 105 5.02 -16.76 6.91
N MET A 106 3.90 -16.09 6.64
CA MET A 106 2.63 -16.71 6.26
C MET A 106 2.64 -17.24 4.82
N GLY A 107 3.65 -16.92 4.01
CA GLY A 107 3.73 -17.32 2.61
C GLY A 107 2.72 -16.61 1.71
N ILE A 108 2.30 -15.39 2.08
CA ILE A 108 1.32 -14.60 1.32
C ILE A 108 1.91 -13.35 0.66
N PHE A 109 3.16 -13.01 0.97
CA PHE A 109 3.89 -11.91 0.33
C PHE A 109 5.26 -12.38 -0.17
N PRO A 110 5.69 -12.03 -1.39
CA PRO A 110 6.97 -12.47 -1.95
C PRO A 110 8.15 -11.98 -1.11
N CYS A 111 8.92 -12.91 -0.53
CA CYS A 111 10.06 -12.57 0.32
C CYS A 111 11.17 -11.85 -0.44
N SER A 112 11.33 -12.14 -1.73
CA SER A 112 12.33 -11.50 -2.60
C SER A 112 12.07 -10.02 -2.86
N LEU A 113 10.89 -9.49 -2.49
CA LEU A 113 10.59 -8.06 -2.59
C LEU A 113 10.94 -7.27 -1.32
N VAL A 114 11.28 -7.95 -0.22
CA VAL A 114 11.65 -7.32 1.06
C VAL A 114 13.11 -7.60 1.48
N LEU A 115 13.84 -8.40 0.70
CA LEU A 115 15.22 -8.82 0.96
C LEU A 115 16.24 -7.97 0.19
#